data_AF-A0A1H4FNU5-F1
#
_entry.id   AF-A0A1H4FNU5-F1
#
_cell.length_a   1.000
_cell.length_b   1.000
_cell.length_c   1.000
_cell.angle_alpha   90.00
_cell.angle_beta   90.00
_cell.angle_gamma   90.00
#
_symmetry.space_group_name_H-M   'P 1'
#
loop_
_entity.id
_entity.type
_entity.pdbx_description
1 polymer ?
#
loop_
_entity_poly.entity_id
_entity_poly.type
_entity_poly.pdbx_seq_one_letter_code
_entity_poly.pdbx_strand_id
1 'polypeptide(L)'
;MPDSELQACLSALRKAVVEAKRIHAVSQREGMVTGETPFVFSSFNWRPKAAQRLDTPLLGPETPIEEIPLRASVHQVLKELGIFRIEDLSAISESELLSEESIGRGTITRLREALAQAGMAFSPDPDATRRALDQTRAVLALSPEARASALRGLKDSSPLSSLGLKPTTLTRALGGGHLTVGALRKLSLTMICESFGKREAREVYEALMLTDRPFAGSATPLDLWRHGLVETHELAAPTAAHAPVEELRPWLGTSVDALQARGIHTLGALRSLVARQEVTSSREFGRTTTDRIFAFLDAYVVAPPYRRGAIHRAAR
;
A
#
# COMPACT_ATOMS: atom_id res chain seq x y z
N MET A 1 -13.03 -1.59 -31.50
CA MET A 1 -13.71 -1.46 -30.19
C MET A 1 -13.04 -2.45 -29.25
N PRO A 2 -12.54 -2.03 -28.08
CA PRO A 2 -11.98 -2.94 -27.07
C PRO A 2 -13.00 -3.99 -26.61
N ASP A 3 -12.55 -5.17 -26.20
CA ASP A 3 -13.44 -6.26 -25.74
C ASP A 3 -14.32 -5.85 -24.54
N SER A 4 -13.79 -5.01 -23.65
CA SER A 4 -14.52 -4.46 -22.51
C SER A 4 -15.67 -3.54 -22.92
N GLU A 5 -15.51 -2.81 -24.02
CA GLU A 5 -16.53 -1.90 -24.57
C GLU A 5 -17.57 -2.65 -25.39
N LEU A 6 -17.18 -3.74 -26.05
CA LEU A 6 -18.08 -4.59 -26.83
C LEU A 6 -19.20 -5.18 -25.96
N GLN A 7 -18.86 -5.70 -24.77
CA GLN A 7 -19.87 -6.23 -23.85
C GLN A 7 -20.86 -5.15 -23.40
N ALA A 8 -20.38 -3.94 -23.11
CA ALA A 8 -21.23 -2.82 -22.72
C ALA A 8 -22.15 -2.36 -23.87
N CYS A 9 -21.62 -2.32 -25.10
CA CYS A 9 -22.38 -2.01 -26.31
C CYS A 9 -23.50 -3.03 -26.56
N LEU A 10 -23.20 -4.33 -26.52
CA LEU A 10 -24.17 -5.40 -26.73
C LEU A 10 -25.26 -5.41 -25.65
N SER A 11 -24.89 -5.15 -24.39
CA SER A 11 -25.85 -5.01 -23.29
C SER A 11 -26.80 -3.81 -23.52
N ALA A 12 -26.27 -2.68 -23.98
CA ALA A 12 -27.07 -1.49 -24.30
C ALA A 12 -28.00 -1.73 -25.51
N LEU A 13 -27.51 -2.41 -26.56
CA LEU A 13 -28.31 -2.79 -27.72
C LEU A 13 -29.48 -3.69 -27.32
N ARG A 14 -29.22 -4.70 -26.48
CA ARG A 14 -30.25 -5.61 -25.99
C ARG A 14 -31.36 -4.85 -25.26
N LYS A 15 -31.00 -3.88 -24.41
CA LYS A 15 -31.97 -3.02 -23.72
C LYS A 15 -32.77 -2.16 -24.69
N ALA A 16 -32.12 -1.54 -25.67
CA ALA A 16 -32.79 -0.71 -26.67
C ALA A 16 -33.79 -1.51 -27.51
N VAL A 17 -33.45 -2.73 -27.92
CA VAL A 17 -34.35 -3.62 -28.67
C VAL A 17 -35.55 -4.04 -27.82
N VAL A 18 -35.33 -4.38 -26.54
CA VAL A 18 -36.43 -4.75 -25.63
C VAL A 18 -37.40 -3.58 -25.45
N GLU A 19 -36.89 -2.37 -25.26
CA GLU A 19 -37.74 -1.19 -25.10
C GLU A 19 -38.50 -0.85 -26.39
N ALA A 20 -37.84 -0.93 -27.55
CA ALA A 20 -38.51 -0.72 -28.84
C ALA A 20 -39.64 -1.75 -29.08
N LYS A 21 -39.41 -3.03 -28.73
CA LYS A 21 -40.46 -4.05 -28.78
C LYS A 21 -41.60 -3.75 -27.81
N ARG A 22 -41.29 -3.25 -26.61
CA ARG A 22 -42.29 -2.83 -25.62
C ARG A 22 -43.17 -1.70 -26.17
N ILE A 23 -42.56 -0.67 -26.75
CA ILE A 23 -43.26 0.46 -27.38
C ILE A 23 -44.16 -0.04 -28.51
N HIS A 24 -43.64 -0.88 -29.40
CA HIS A 24 -44.42 -1.45 -30.52
C HIS A 24 -45.62 -2.28 -30.03
N ALA A 25 -45.44 -3.11 -29.00
CA ALA A 25 -46.54 -3.87 -28.40
C ALA A 25 -47.60 -2.98 -27.75
N VAL A 26 -47.21 -1.85 -27.15
CA VAL A 26 -48.15 -0.85 -26.64
C VAL A 26 -48.93 -0.21 -27.79
N SER A 27 -48.25 0.22 -28.86
CA SER A 27 -48.90 0.84 -30.02
C SER A 27 -49.85 -0.09 -30.76
N GLN A 28 -49.58 -1.40 -30.78
CA GLN A 28 -50.53 -2.41 -31.29
C GLN A 28 -51.80 -2.51 -30.42
N ARG A 29 -51.66 -2.49 -29.09
CA ARG A 29 -52.82 -2.53 -28.17
C ARG A 29 -53.68 -1.28 -28.27
N GLU A 30 -53.06 -0.14 -28.53
CA GLU A 30 -53.74 1.15 -28.70
C GLU A 30 -54.34 1.35 -30.11
N GLY A 31 -54.18 0.37 -31.01
CA GLY A 31 -54.71 0.45 -32.38
C GLY A 31 -54.01 1.47 -33.27
N MET A 32 -52.89 2.06 -32.82
CA MET A 32 -52.11 3.02 -33.59
C MET A 32 -51.32 2.37 -34.73
N VAL A 33 -51.17 1.05 -34.68
CA VAL A 33 -50.48 0.27 -35.70
C VAL A 33 -51.29 -1.00 -35.97
N THR A 34 -51.56 -1.28 -37.25
CA THR A 34 -52.31 -2.47 -37.66
C THR A 34 -51.51 -3.73 -37.35
N GLY A 35 -52.20 -4.80 -36.93
CA GLY A 35 -51.56 -6.05 -36.46
C GLY A 35 -50.64 -6.74 -37.48
N GLU A 36 -50.68 -6.34 -38.75
CA GLU A 36 -49.83 -6.87 -39.82
C GLU A 36 -48.51 -6.13 -39.99
N THR A 37 -48.31 -4.98 -39.33
CA THR A 37 -47.06 -4.22 -39.47
C THR A 37 -45.91 -4.92 -38.72
N PRO A 38 -44.80 -5.24 -39.42
CA PRO A 38 -43.66 -5.87 -38.79
C PRO A 38 -42.92 -4.87 -37.88
N PHE A 39 -42.36 -5.37 -36.79
CA PHE A 39 -41.47 -4.60 -35.91
C PHE A 39 -40.19 -4.20 -36.68
N VAL A 40 -39.96 -2.90 -36.83
CA VAL A 40 -38.74 -2.36 -37.46
C VAL A 40 -37.93 -1.60 -36.42
N PHE A 41 -36.70 -2.05 -36.19
CA PHE A 41 -35.72 -1.36 -35.33
C PHE A 41 -34.75 -0.58 -36.21
N SER A 42 -34.99 0.73 -36.36
CA SER A 42 -34.41 1.54 -37.43
C SER A 42 -32.96 1.96 -37.20
N SER A 43 -32.55 2.26 -35.96
CA SER A 43 -31.14 2.57 -35.66
C SER A 43 -30.81 2.44 -34.17
N PHE A 44 -29.54 2.16 -33.88
CA PHE A 44 -28.97 2.17 -32.54
C PHE A 44 -27.64 2.92 -32.57
N ASN A 45 -27.63 4.12 -32.02
CA ASN A 45 -26.43 4.92 -31.85
C ASN A 45 -25.87 4.70 -30.45
N TRP A 46 -24.90 3.77 -30.34
CA TRP A 46 -24.18 3.58 -29.09
C TRP A 46 -23.07 4.61 -28.94
N ARG A 47 -23.03 5.27 -27.79
CA ARG A 47 -21.89 6.08 -27.36
C ARG A 47 -21.28 5.44 -26.12
N PRO A 48 -19.97 5.17 -26.09
CA PRO A 48 -19.31 4.68 -24.88
C PRO A 48 -19.58 5.65 -23.73
N LYS A 49 -19.91 5.13 -22.54
CA LYS A 49 -20.09 5.96 -21.33
C LYS A 49 -18.86 6.83 -21.02
N ALA A 50 -17.67 6.40 -21.42
CA ALA A 50 -16.44 7.19 -21.30
C ALA A 50 -16.47 8.46 -22.16
N ALA A 51 -17.05 8.41 -23.37
CA ALA A 51 -17.15 9.55 -24.27
C ALA A 51 -18.21 10.57 -23.82
N GLN A 52 -19.21 10.17 -23.04
CA GLN A 52 -20.21 11.07 -22.45
C GLN A 52 -19.69 11.87 -21.25
N ARG A 53 -18.52 11.54 -20.69
CA ARG A 53 -17.96 12.26 -19.53
C ARG A 53 -17.26 13.57 -19.88
N LEU A 54 -17.05 13.86 -21.17
CA LEU A 54 -16.23 14.99 -21.62
C LEU A 54 -17.00 16.30 -21.88
N ASP A 55 -18.33 16.29 -21.85
CA ASP A 55 -19.14 17.50 -22.12
C ASP A 55 -19.71 18.17 -20.85
N THR A 56 -19.42 17.64 -19.66
CA THR A 56 -19.69 18.39 -18.42
C THR A 56 -18.65 19.52 -18.29
N PRO A 57 -19.07 20.78 -18.07
CA PRO A 57 -18.13 21.88 -17.86
C PRO A 57 -17.12 21.48 -16.78
N LEU A 58 -15.85 21.78 -17.03
CA LEU A 58 -14.77 21.47 -16.10
C LEU A 58 -15.04 22.23 -14.80
N LEU A 59 -15.54 21.54 -13.79
CA LEU A 59 -15.82 22.15 -12.49
C LEU A 59 -14.48 22.54 -11.84
N GLY A 60 -14.34 23.80 -11.48
CA GLY A 60 -13.19 24.33 -10.76
C GLY A 60 -13.46 24.42 -9.25
N PRO A 61 -12.44 24.70 -8.43
CA PRO A 61 -12.62 24.87 -6.98
C PRO A 61 -13.58 26.00 -6.61
N GLU A 62 -13.51 27.10 -7.35
CA GLU A 62 -14.35 28.30 -7.19
C GLU A 62 -15.77 28.14 -7.74
N THR A 63 -16.06 27.02 -8.41
CA THR A 63 -17.37 26.82 -9.03
C THR A 63 -18.46 26.76 -7.95
N PRO A 64 -19.54 27.53 -8.09
CA PRO A 64 -20.68 27.48 -7.16
C PRO A 64 -21.30 26.09 -7.09
N ILE A 65 -21.74 25.69 -5.90
CA ILE A 65 -22.40 24.41 -5.67
C ILE A 65 -23.70 24.27 -6.47
N GLU A 66 -24.31 25.39 -6.86
CA GLU A 66 -25.52 25.50 -7.68
C GLU A 66 -25.35 24.99 -9.12
N GLU A 67 -24.12 24.97 -9.62
CA GLU A 67 -23.83 24.43 -10.96
C GLU A 67 -23.84 22.89 -10.99
N ILE A 68 -23.78 22.24 -9.82
CA ILE A 68 -23.90 20.79 -9.72
C ILE A 68 -25.39 20.41 -9.84
N PRO A 69 -25.78 19.48 -10.74
CA PRO A 69 -27.18 19.10 -10.94
C PRO A 69 -27.73 18.25 -9.77
N LEU A 70 -28.13 18.92 -8.69
CA LEU A 70 -28.72 18.33 -7.48
C LEU A 70 -30.19 18.77 -7.33
N ARG A 71 -30.88 18.20 -6.32
CA ARG A 71 -32.23 18.63 -5.98
C ARG A 71 -32.17 19.94 -5.20
N ALA A 72 -33.19 20.80 -5.36
CA ALA A 72 -33.27 22.08 -4.65
C ALA A 72 -33.13 21.93 -3.12
N SER A 73 -33.70 20.88 -2.53
CA SER A 73 -33.57 20.57 -1.10
C SER A 73 -32.12 20.33 -0.67
N VAL A 74 -31.32 19.70 -1.53
CA VAL A 74 -29.89 19.45 -1.25
C VAL A 74 -29.11 20.75 -1.31
N HIS A 75 -29.36 21.62 -2.31
CA HIS A 75 -28.71 22.93 -2.39
C HIS A 75 -29.03 23.79 -1.16
N GLN A 76 -30.28 23.74 -0.68
CA GLN A 76 -30.68 24.47 0.52
C GLN A 76 -29.91 24.00 1.75
N VAL A 77 -29.82 22.69 1.98
CA VAL A 77 -29.05 22.13 3.11
C VAL A 77 -27.55 22.44 2.98
N LEU A 78 -26.97 22.34 1.79
CA LEU A 78 -25.56 22.72 1.58
C LEU A 78 -25.32 24.20 1.94
N LYS A 79 -26.23 25.10 1.57
CA LYS A 79 -26.16 26.52 1.97
C LYS A 79 -26.31 26.72 3.48
N GLU A 80 -27.19 25.96 4.13
CA GLU A 80 -27.38 26.00 5.59
C GLU A 80 -26.13 25.53 6.34
N LEU A 81 -25.39 24.58 5.76
CA LEU A 81 -24.07 24.13 6.22
C LEU A 81 -22.94 25.11 5.86
N GLY A 82 -23.24 26.22 5.19
CA GLY A 82 -22.24 27.22 4.77
C GLY A 82 -21.39 26.78 3.58
N ILE A 83 -21.84 25.81 2.79
CA ILE A 83 -21.15 25.29 1.60
C ILE A 83 -21.71 26.01 0.37
N PHE A 84 -20.94 26.93 -0.19
CA PHE A 84 -21.34 27.71 -1.36
C PHE A 84 -20.59 27.30 -2.63
N ARG A 85 -19.40 26.74 -2.48
CA ARG A 85 -18.48 26.37 -3.56
C ARG A 85 -18.00 24.92 -3.43
N ILE A 86 -17.35 24.42 -4.48
CA ILE A 86 -16.76 23.07 -4.47
C ILE A 86 -15.58 23.00 -3.49
N GLU A 87 -14.80 24.07 -3.33
CA GLU A 87 -13.75 24.13 -2.31
C GLU A 87 -14.31 23.95 -0.88
N ASP A 88 -15.43 24.60 -0.55
CA ASP A 88 -16.09 24.46 0.76
C ASP A 88 -16.54 23.02 0.99
N LEU A 89 -17.04 22.38 -0.05
CA LEU A 89 -17.45 20.97 -0.03
C LEU A 89 -16.27 20.03 0.23
N SER A 90 -15.05 20.40 -0.16
CA SER A 90 -13.85 19.59 0.14
C SER A 90 -13.45 19.66 1.62
N ALA A 91 -13.88 20.69 2.35
CA ALA A 91 -13.58 20.88 3.77
C ALA A 91 -14.48 20.05 4.69
N ILE A 92 -15.65 19.61 4.22
CA ILE A 92 -16.59 18.79 4.99
C ILE A 92 -16.35 17.29 4.74
N SER A 93 -16.70 16.46 5.73
CA SER A 93 -16.58 15.00 5.61
C SER A 93 -17.84 14.36 5.02
N GLU A 94 -17.70 13.19 4.38
CA GLU A 94 -18.85 12.44 3.85
C GLU A 94 -19.83 12.01 4.94
N SER A 95 -19.34 11.67 6.13
CA SER A 95 -20.16 11.25 7.27
C SER A 95 -21.02 12.37 7.81
N GLU A 96 -20.46 13.59 7.88
CA GLU A 96 -21.17 14.78 8.31
C GLU A 96 -22.31 15.11 7.34
N LEU A 97 -22.04 15.12 6.03
CA LEU A 97 -23.09 15.27 5.02
C LEU A 97 -24.15 14.15 5.08
N LEU A 98 -23.76 12.91 5.38
CA LEU A 98 -24.70 11.79 5.52
C LEU A 98 -25.57 11.85 6.79
N SER A 99 -25.23 12.71 7.75
CA SER A 99 -26.06 12.92 8.94
C SER A 99 -27.32 13.75 8.61
N GLU A 100 -27.31 14.47 7.50
CA GLU A 100 -28.44 15.26 7.02
C GLU A 100 -29.48 14.38 6.32
N GLU A 101 -30.74 14.49 6.76
CA GLU A 101 -31.86 13.67 6.27
C GLU A 101 -32.08 13.81 4.74
N SER A 102 -31.78 14.99 4.19
CA SER A 102 -31.96 15.29 2.78
C SER A 102 -30.84 14.73 1.87
N ILE A 103 -29.71 14.31 2.45
CA ILE A 103 -28.51 13.88 1.73
C ILE A 103 -28.35 12.36 1.82
N GLY A 104 -28.87 11.68 0.80
CA GLY A 104 -28.68 10.23 0.65
C GLY A 104 -27.35 9.85 -0.01
N ARG A 105 -27.01 8.55 0.04
CA ARG A 105 -25.82 7.96 -0.63
C ARG A 105 -25.71 8.30 -2.13
N GLY A 106 -26.85 8.42 -2.82
CA GLY A 106 -26.89 8.79 -4.23
C GLY A 106 -26.41 10.23 -4.47
N THR A 107 -26.79 11.15 -3.58
CA THR A 107 -26.35 12.55 -3.59
C THR A 107 -24.85 12.65 -3.31
N ILE A 108 -24.36 11.96 -2.27
CA ILE A 108 -22.93 11.89 -1.95
C ILE A 108 -22.12 11.40 -3.15
N THR A 109 -22.61 10.41 -3.90
CA THR A 109 -21.91 9.90 -5.08
C THR A 109 -21.74 10.98 -6.15
N ARG A 110 -22.76 11.80 -6.39
CA ARG A 110 -22.68 12.93 -7.33
C ARG A 110 -21.74 14.02 -6.84
N LEU A 111 -21.81 14.36 -5.56
CA LEU A 111 -20.91 15.34 -4.94
C LEU A 111 -19.44 14.88 -5.01
N ARG A 112 -19.17 13.59 -4.80
CA ARG A 112 -17.84 12.99 -4.97
C ARG A 112 -17.35 13.09 -6.41
N GLU A 113 -18.22 12.82 -7.38
CA GLU A 113 -17.89 12.98 -8.80
C GLU A 113 -17.56 14.43 -9.15
N ALA A 114 -18.29 15.40 -8.60
CA ALA A 114 -18.02 16.83 -8.77
C ALA A 114 -16.67 17.25 -8.16
N LEU A 115 -16.36 16.82 -6.93
CA LEU A 115 -15.04 17.03 -6.32
C LEU A 115 -13.92 16.42 -7.16
N ALA A 116 -14.11 15.19 -7.64
CA ALA A 116 -13.11 14.52 -8.48
C ALA A 116 -12.87 15.25 -9.82
N GLN A 117 -13.91 15.86 -10.42
CA GLN A 117 -13.76 16.71 -11.61
C GLN A 117 -12.91 17.96 -11.33
N ALA A 118 -13.02 18.52 -10.13
CA ALA A 118 -12.20 19.64 -9.66
C ALA A 118 -10.81 19.21 -9.11
N GLY A 119 -10.47 17.91 -9.17
CA GLY A 119 -9.21 17.40 -8.63
C GLY A 119 -9.14 17.35 -7.10
N MET A 120 -10.29 17.38 -6.42
CA MET A 120 -10.42 17.41 -4.96
C MET A 120 -11.10 16.14 -4.43
N ALA A 121 -11.11 16.00 -3.11
CA ALA A 121 -11.79 14.93 -2.39
C ALA A 121 -12.41 15.50 -1.10
N PHE A 122 -13.33 14.75 -0.48
CA PHE A 122 -13.89 15.11 0.81
C PHE A 122 -12.83 15.10 1.92
N SER A 123 -13.09 15.89 2.95
CA SER A 123 -12.30 15.86 4.17
C SER A 123 -12.45 14.49 4.86
N PRO A 124 -11.36 13.93 5.42
CA PRO A 124 -11.43 12.67 6.15
C PRO A 124 -12.37 12.80 7.36
N ASP A 125 -13.20 11.77 7.59
CA ASP A 125 -14.10 11.72 8.73
C ASP A 125 -13.31 11.77 10.06
N PRO A 126 -13.51 12.81 10.91
CA PRO A 126 -12.81 12.93 12.18
C PRO A 126 -13.16 11.77 13.13
N ASP A 127 -14.40 11.27 13.08
CA ASP A 127 -14.83 10.15 13.90
C ASP A 127 -14.29 8.81 13.39
N ALA A 128 -14.13 8.64 12.08
CA ALA A 128 -13.41 7.49 11.54
C ALA A 128 -11.96 7.48 12.00
N THR A 129 -11.29 8.64 11.97
CA THR A 129 -9.91 8.78 12.43
C THR A 129 -9.78 8.46 13.92
N ARG A 130 -10.71 8.98 14.75
CA ARG A 130 -10.76 8.68 16.18
C ARG A 130 -11.00 7.19 16.44
N ARG A 131 -11.96 6.56 15.75
CA ARG A 131 -12.21 5.11 15.84
C ARG A 131 -11.00 4.28 15.43
N ALA A 132 -10.30 4.69 14.37
CA ALA A 132 -9.08 4.03 13.92
C ALA A 132 -7.96 4.10 14.97
N LEU A 133 -7.82 5.25 15.64
CA LEU A 133 -6.87 5.43 16.75
C LEU A 133 -7.25 4.61 17.97
N ASP A 134 -8.52 4.55 18.34
CA ASP A 134 -8.99 3.77 19.49
C ASP A 134 -8.83 2.26 19.24
N GLN A 135 -9.15 1.79 18.03
CA GLN A 135 -8.88 0.40 17.63
C GLN A 135 -7.39 0.07 17.71
N THR A 136 -6.56 0.97 17.22
CA THR A 136 -5.11 0.83 17.27
C THR A 136 -4.58 0.73 18.69
N ARG A 137 -5.07 1.58 19.60
CA ARG A 137 -4.72 1.55 21.02
C ARG A 137 -5.12 0.24 21.67
N ALA A 138 -6.29 -0.29 21.32
CA ALA A 138 -6.76 -1.59 21.81
C ALA A 138 -5.81 -2.72 21.40
N VAL A 139 -5.33 -2.74 20.14
CA VAL A 139 -4.35 -3.74 19.67
C VAL A 139 -3.00 -3.57 20.36
N LEU A 140 -2.53 -2.34 20.56
CA LEU A 140 -1.27 -2.05 21.24
C LEU A 140 -1.30 -2.40 22.74
N ALA A 141 -2.48 -2.40 23.37
CA ALA A 141 -2.66 -2.77 24.77
C ALA A 141 -2.60 -4.30 25.01
N LEU A 142 -2.63 -5.11 23.95
CA LEU A 142 -2.50 -6.56 24.04
C LEU A 142 -1.07 -6.97 24.41
N SER A 143 -0.92 -8.13 25.05
CA SER A 143 0.41 -8.74 25.25
C SER A 143 1.06 -9.08 23.89
N PRO A 144 2.39 -9.20 23.82
CA PRO A 144 3.08 -9.52 22.56
C PRO A 144 2.55 -10.79 21.87
N GLU A 145 2.28 -11.85 22.64
CA GLU A 145 1.73 -13.10 22.13
C GLU A 145 0.29 -12.96 21.63
N ALA A 146 -0.56 -12.26 22.40
CA ALA A 146 -1.95 -12.01 22.00
C ALA A 146 -2.03 -11.12 20.75
N ARG A 147 -1.13 -10.13 20.65
CA ARG A 147 -1.00 -9.29 19.45
C ARG A 147 -0.57 -10.11 18.24
N ALA A 148 0.45 -10.95 18.37
CA ALA A 148 0.88 -11.84 17.28
C ALA A 148 -0.24 -12.80 16.85
N SER A 149 -1.05 -13.30 17.79
CA SER A 149 -2.22 -14.12 17.47
C SER A 149 -3.31 -13.32 16.74
N ALA A 150 -3.62 -12.10 17.20
CA ALA A 150 -4.64 -11.24 16.59
C ALA A 150 -4.27 -10.76 15.16
N LEU A 151 -2.98 -10.61 14.89
CA LEU A 151 -2.48 -10.17 13.57
C LEU A 151 -2.32 -11.32 12.57
N ARG A 152 -2.29 -12.58 13.04
CA ARG A 152 -2.32 -13.75 12.15
C ARG A 152 -3.65 -13.82 11.40
N GLY A 153 -3.57 -14.11 10.10
CA GLY A 153 -4.73 -14.17 9.21
C GLY A 153 -5.31 -12.80 8.79
N LEU A 154 -4.65 -11.68 9.11
CA LEU A 154 -5.15 -10.35 8.75
C LEU A 154 -5.19 -10.17 7.22
N LYS A 155 -6.39 -9.92 6.70
CA LYS A 155 -6.67 -9.78 5.27
C LYS A 155 -6.14 -8.45 4.72
N ASP A 156 -5.83 -8.42 3.42
CA ASP A 156 -5.41 -7.20 2.73
C ASP A 156 -6.48 -6.10 2.74
N SER A 157 -7.75 -6.50 2.77
CA SER A 157 -8.89 -5.59 2.86
C SER A 157 -9.11 -5.03 4.28
N SER A 158 -8.39 -5.53 5.28
CA SER A 158 -8.54 -5.05 6.65
C SER A 158 -8.07 -3.60 6.78
N PRO A 159 -8.72 -2.80 7.63
CA PRO A 159 -8.34 -1.40 7.84
C PRO A 159 -6.98 -1.34 8.54
N LEU A 160 -6.20 -0.31 8.22
CA LEU A 160 -4.84 -0.19 8.70
C LEU A 160 -4.72 -0.10 10.23
N SER A 161 -5.73 0.46 10.88
CA SER A 161 -5.86 0.50 12.35
C SER A 161 -5.80 -0.88 13.01
N SER A 162 -6.08 -1.96 12.28
CA SER A 162 -6.01 -3.33 12.81
C SER A 162 -4.58 -3.81 13.06
N LEU A 163 -3.56 -3.17 12.48
CA LEU A 163 -2.14 -3.52 12.70
C LEU A 163 -1.62 -3.08 14.08
N GLY A 164 -2.34 -2.17 14.75
CA GLY A 164 -1.89 -1.57 16.00
C GLY A 164 -0.58 -0.79 15.83
N LEU A 165 -0.49 0.08 14.81
CA LEU A 165 0.64 0.99 14.61
C LEU A 165 0.54 2.17 15.59
N LYS A 166 1.62 2.75 16.11
CA LYS A 166 1.49 3.97 16.94
C LYS A 166 0.67 5.06 16.25
N PRO A 167 -0.06 5.90 17.02
CA PRO A 167 -0.88 6.99 16.47
C PRO A 167 -0.16 7.85 15.42
N THR A 168 1.10 8.21 15.65
CA THR A 168 1.92 9.00 14.72
C THR A 168 2.11 8.30 13.38
N THR A 169 2.43 7.01 13.42
CA THR A 169 2.66 6.16 12.24
C THR A 169 1.35 5.93 11.49
N LEU A 170 0.26 5.69 12.21
CA LEU A 170 -1.07 5.53 11.62
C LEU A 170 -1.54 6.80 10.93
N THR A 171 -1.46 7.96 11.59
CA THR A 171 -1.86 9.24 10.99
C THR A 171 -1.06 9.56 9.74
N ARG A 172 0.26 9.29 9.74
CA ARG A 172 1.10 9.44 8.55
C ARG A 172 0.66 8.50 7.42
N ALA A 173 0.37 7.24 7.73
CA ALA A 173 -0.08 6.28 6.73
C ALA A 173 -1.42 6.67 6.11
N LEU A 174 -2.38 7.10 6.93
CA LEU A 174 -3.69 7.57 6.48
C LEU A 174 -3.57 8.84 5.64
N GLY A 175 -2.71 9.79 6.05
CA GLY A 175 -2.40 10.99 5.26
C GLY A 175 -1.74 10.68 3.91
N GLY A 176 -0.99 9.58 3.81
CA GLY A 176 -0.46 9.05 2.55
C GLY A 176 -1.47 8.26 1.70
N GLY A 177 -2.74 8.19 2.12
CA GLY A 177 -3.79 7.46 1.41
C GLY A 177 -3.76 5.94 1.61
N HIS A 178 -2.96 5.43 2.55
CA HIS A 178 -2.86 3.99 2.84
C HIS A 178 -3.96 3.56 3.81
N LEU A 179 -5.17 3.31 3.30
CA LEU A 179 -6.33 2.97 4.14
C LEU A 179 -6.36 1.51 4.61
N THR A 180 -5.64 0.61 3.92
CA THR A 180 -5.72 -0.84 4.12
C THR A 180 -4.35 -1.48 4.32
N VAL A 181 -4.34 -2.63 5.00
CA VAL A 181 -3.11 -3.43 5.20
C VAL A 181 -2.50 -3.84 3.86
N GLY A 182 -3.34 -4.21 2.89
CA GLY A 182 -2.91 -4.56 1.54
C GLY A 182 -2.24 -3.39 0.81
N ALA A 183 -2.66 -2.14 1.07
CA ALA A 183 -2.02 -0.97 0.49
C ALA A 183 -0.57 -0.82 0.99
N LEU A 184 -0.32 -1.03 2.30
CA LEU A 184 1.05 -1.02 2.82
C LEU A 184 1.89 -2.19 2.30
N ARG A 185 1.33 -3.40 2.23
CA ARG A 185 2.04 -4.61 1.73
C ARG A 185 2.53 -4.50 0.28
N LYS A 186 1.86 -3.66 -0.52
CA LYS A 186 2.22 -3.38 -1.91
C LYS A 186 3.40 -2.41 -2.05
N LEU A 187 3.72 -1.66 -1.00
CA LEU A 187 4.84 -0.74 -1.02
C LEU A 187 6.16 -1.52 -0.99
N SER A 188 7.14 -1.05 -1.73
CA SER A 188 8.50 -1.55 -1.60
C SER A 188 9.11 -1.09 -0.27
N LEU A 189 10.13 -1.80 0.19
CA LEU A 189 10.85 -1.43 1.40
C LEU A 189 11.40 0.01 1.33
N THR A 190 11.95 0.36 0.16
CA THR A 190 12.48 1.70 -0.11
C THR A 190 11.39 2.76 0.02
N MET A 191 10.22 2.54 -0.58
CA MET A 191 9.08 3.47 -0.47
C MET A 191 8.60 3.62 0.97
N ILE A 192 8.58 2.53 1.76
CA ILE A 192 8.20 2.61 3.17
C ILE A 192 9.21 3.46 3.94
N CYS A 193 10.50 3.24 3.75
CA CYS A 193 11.52 4.04 4.43
C CYS A 193 11.48 5.52 4.05
N GLU A 194 11.21 5.84 2.78
CA GLU A 194 11.06 7.21 2.29
C GLU A 194 9.80 7.88 2.84
N SER A 195 8.66 7.17 2.84
CA SER A 195 7.37 7.73 3.26
C SER A 195 7.25 7.88 4.79
N PHE A 196 7.80 6.93 5.54
CA PHE A 196 7.60 6.86 6.98
C PHE A 196 8.79 7.34 7.80
N GLY A 197 10.01 7.35 7.25
CA GLY A 197 11.22 7.52 8.05
C GLY A 197 11.62 6.22 8.77
N LYS A 198 12.87 6.14 9.26
CA LYS A 198 13.45 4.88 9.73
C LYS A 198 12.72 4.24 10.92
N ARG A 199 12.31 5.04 11.91
CA ARG A 199 11.70 4.52 13.15
C ARG A 199 10.30 3.98 12.89
N GLU A 200 9.49 4.74 12.17
CA GLU A 200 8.13 4.37 11.80
C GLU A 200 8.12 3.24 10.76
N ALA A 201 9.08 3.22 9.83
CA ALA A 201 9.27 2.11 8.90
C ALA A 201 9.59 0.79 9.62
N ARG A 202 10.43 0.83 10.67
CA ARG A 202 10.72 -0.35 11.51
C ARG A 202 9.47 -0.84 12.22
N GLU A 203 8.67 0.07 12.77
CA GLU A 203 7.41 -0.29 13.39
C GLU A 203 6.41 -0.92 12.39
N VAL A 204 6.28 -0.34 11.20
CA VAL A 204 5.44 -0.91 10.13
C VAL A 204 5.94 -2.29 9.73
N TYR A 205 7.26 -2.45 9.58
CA TYR A 205 7.90 -3.71 9.27
C TYR A 205 7.62 -4.78 10.34
N GLU A 206 7.87 -4.46 11.62
CA GLU A 206 7.61 -5.37 12.74
C GLU A 206 6.13 -5.77 12.82
N ALA A 207 5.21 -4.81 12.65
CA ALA A 207 3.77 -5.10 12.66
C ALA A 207 3.35 -6.00 11.49
N LEU A 208 3.89 -5.79 10.30
CA LEU A 208 3.63 -6.63 9.12
C LEU A 208 4.26 -8.01 9.24
N MET A 209 5.43 -8.13 9.88
CA MET A 209 6.08 -9.42 10.16
C MET A 209 5.30 -10.30 11.13
N LEU A 210 4.45 -9.72 11.97
CA LEU A 210 3.52 -10.48 12.82
C LEU A 210 2.31 -11.02 12.05
N THR A 211 2.14 -10.61 10.78
CA THR A 211 1.12 -11.17 9.91
C THR A 211 1.69 -12.31 9.06
N ASP A 212 0.84 -13.20 8.56
CA ASP A 212 1.30 -14.32 7.71
C ASP A 212 1.83 -13.89 6.32
N ARG A 213 1.77 -12.59 5.99
CA ARG A 213 2.15 -12.03 4.69
C ARG A 213 2.78 -10.64 4.85
N PRO A 214 4.09 -10.53 5.11
CA PRO A 214 4.69 -9.24 5.45
C PRO A 214 4.81 -8.27 4.27
N PHE A 215 5.33 -8.71 3.12
CA PHE A 215 5.55 -7.86 1.93
C PHE A 215 5.34 -8.64 0.63
N ALA A 216 5.00 -7.92 -0.45
CA ALA A 216 4.88 -8.48 -1.79
C ALA A 216 6.23 -8.94 -2.39
N GLY A 217 7.36 -8.51 -1.82
CA GLY A 217 8.70 -9.00 -2.16
C GLY A 217 9.47 -9.38 -0.90
N SER A 218 10.15 -10.52 -0.92
CA SER A 218 11.05 -10.92 0.16
C SER A 218 12.29 -10.03 0.14
N ALA A 219 12.30 -8.96 0.94
CA ALA A 219 13.53 -8.19 1.17
C ALA A 219 14.58 -9.13 1.76
N THR A 220 15.82 -9.07 1.26
CA THR A 220 16.89 -9.86 1.86
C THR A 220 17.19 -9.30 3.26
N PRO A 221 17.70 -10.12 4.20
CA PRO A 221 18.14 -9.61 5.50
C PRO A 221 19.12 -8.43 5.39
N LEU A 222 19.98 -8.44 4.36
CA LEU A 222 20.91 -7.35 4.09
C LEU A 222 20.19 -6.05 3.68
N ASP A 223 19.13 -6.13 2.88
CA ASP A 223 18.33 -4.96 2.50
C ASP A 223 17.64 -4.35 3.72
N LEU A 224 17.08 -5.19 4.59
CA LEU A 224 16.48 -4.75 5.84
C LEU A 224 17.48 -4.00 6.74
N TRP A 225 18.70 -4.51 6.84
CA TRP A 225 19.79 -3.84 7.58
C TRP A 225 20.21 -2.52 6.94
N ARG A 226 20.34 -2.46 5.60
CA ARG A 226 20.68 -1.21 4.87
C ARG A 226 19.68 -0.10 5.16
N HIS A 227 18.42 -0.46 5.31
CA HIS A 227 17.33 0.45 5.64
C HIS A 227 17.19 0.73 7.15
N GLY A 228 18.01 0.10 8.00
CA GLY A 228 18.02 0.28 9.46
C GLY A 228 16.82 -0.36 10.17
N LEU A 229 16.21 -1.38 9.55
CA LEU A 229 15.05 -2.10 10.09
C LEU A 229 15.47 -3.30 10.95
N VAL A 230 16.69 -3.79 10.73
CA VAL A 230 17.30 -4.92 11.43
C VAL A 230 18.70 -4.50 11.86
N GLU A 231 19.08 -4.88 13.08
CA GLU A 231 20.40 -4.61 13.66
C GLU A 231 21.44 -5.63 13.19
N THR A 232 22.72 -5.27 13.21
CA THR A 232 23.81 -6.18 12.77
C THR A 232 23.81 -7.52 13.51
N HIS A 233 23.43 -7.54 14.80
CA HIS A 233 23.42 -8.77 15.61
C HIS A 233 22.25 -9.72 15.29
N GLU A 234 21.22 -9.23 14.58
CA GLU A 234 20.08 -10.02 14.14
C GLU A 234 20.35 -10.70 12.78
N LEU A 235 21.46 -10.36 12.11
CA LEU A 235 21.86 -10.94 10.84
C LEU A 235 22.67 -12.23 11.03
N ALA A 236 22.37 -13.24 10.22
CA ALA A 236 23.21 -14.41 10.09
C ALA A 236 24.49 -14.06 9.32
N ALA A 237 25.65 -14.31 9.91
CA ALA A 237 26.93 -14.11 9.22
C ALA A 237 27.06 -15.07 8.03
N PRO A 238 27.43 -14.59 6.84
CA PRO A 238 27.62 -15.45 5.69
C PRO A 238 28.83 -16.37 5.92
N THR A 239 28.61 -17.68 5.82
CA THR A 239 29.64 -18.71 6.04
C THR A 239 30.13 -19.35 4.76
N ALA A 240 29.37 -19.22 3.67
CA ALA A 240 29.66 -19.83 2.38
C ALA A 240 30.84 -19.15 1.67
N ALA A 241 31.73 -19.94 1.08
CA ALA A 241 32.92 -19.42 0.39
C ALA A 241 32.58 -18.56 -0.84
N HIS A 242 31.44 -18.80 -1.49
CA HIS A 242 30.97 -18.04 -2.65
C HIS A 242 30.13 -16.82 -2.26
N ALA A 243 29.87 -16.59 -0.96
CA ALA A 243 29.10 -15.43 -0.52
C ALA A 243 29.81 -14.14 -0.94
N PRO A 244 29.10 -13.16 -1.53
CA PRO A 244 29.69 -11.91 -1.97
C PRO A 244 30.17 -11.10 -0.75
N VAL A 245 31.32 -10.44 -0.89
CA VAL A 245 31.89 -9.58 0.17
C VAL A 245 30.97 -8.41 0.52
N GLU A 246 30.05 -8.05 -0.38
CA GLU A 246 29.02 -7.04 -0.14
C GLU A 246 28.08 -7.40 1.02
N GLU A 247 27.81 -8.70 1.23
CA GLU A 247 27.03 -9.18 2.38
C GLU A 247 27.76 -8.95 3.71
N LEU A 248 29.08 -8.73 3.71
CA LEU A 248 29.87 -8.47 4.91
C LEU A 248 29.78 -7.03 5.41
N ARG A 249 29.12 -6.14 4.66
CA ARG A 249 29.01 -4.72 4.99
C ARG A 249 28.45 -4.44 6.40
N PRO A 250 27.51 -5.24 6.96
CA PRO A 250 27.04 -5.06 8.33
C PRO A 250 28.13 -5.14 9.40
N TRP A 251 29.17 -5.93 9.17
CA TRP A 251 30.27 -6.16 10.12
C TRP A 251 31.52 -5.36 9.77
N LEU A 252 31.83 -5.22 8.47
CA LEU A 252 33.08 -4.62 8.00
C LEU A 252 32.93 -3.12 7.64
N GLY A 253 31.70 -2.63 7.48
CA GLY A 253 31.40 -1.25 7.10
C GLY A 253 32.01 -0.89 5.75
N THR A 254 32.62 0.29 5.67
CA THR A 254 33.29 0.81 4.46
C THR A 254 34.51 0.01 4.03
N SER A 255 35.00 -0.90 4.88
CA SER A 255 36.12 -1.79 4.51
C SER A 255 35.77 -2.71 3.33
N VAL A 256 34.48 -2.97 3.10
CA VAL A 256 33.99 -3.72 1.93
C VAL A 256 34.41 -3.06 0.62
N ASP A 257 34.40 -1.72 0.56
CA ASP A 257 34.71 -0.98 -0.66
C ASP A 257 36.19 -1.13 -1.03
N ALA A 258 37.06 -1.11 -0.02
CA ALA A 258 38.50 -1.37 -0.19
C ALA A 258 38.78 -2.81 -0.64
N LEU A 259 38.00 -3.79 -0.16
CA LEU A 259 38.11 -5.17 -0.60
C LEU A 259 37.68 -5.33 -2.08
N GLN A 260 36.55 -4.74 -2.45
CA GLN A 260 36.03 -4.78 -3.82
C GLN A 260 36.95 -4.08 -4.82
N ALA A 261 37.54 -2.93 -4.46
CA ALA A 261 38.49 -2.20 -5.30
C ALA A 261 39.74 -3.02 -5.67
N ARG A 262 40.03 -4.09 -4.91
CA ARG A 262 41.14 -5.02 -5.15
C ARG A 262 40.74 -6.31 -5.85
N GLY A 263 39.51 -6.40 -6.33
CA GLY A 263 38.99 -7.61 -6.97
C GLY A 263 38.61 -8.72 -5.99
N ILE A 264 38.54 -8.44 -4.68
CA ILE A 264 38.10 -9.42 -3.68
C ILE A 264 36.58 -9.36 -3.60
N HIS A 265 35.92 -10.21 -4.39
CA HIS A 265 34.46 -10.19 -4.50
C HIS A 265 33.76 -11.25 -3.64
N THR A 266 34.47 -12.26 -3.14
CA THR A 266 33.88 -13.37 -2.39
C THR A 266 34.57 -13.63 -1.05
N LEU A 267 33.83 -14.18 -0.08
CA LEU A 267 34.35 -14.54 1.24
C LEU A 267 35.50 -15.57 1.15
N GLY A 268 35.45 -16.50 0.19
CA GLY A 268 36.51 -17.47 -0.06
C GLY A 268 37.81 -16.81 -0.55
N ALA A 269 37.71 -15.79 -1.41
CA ALA A 269 38.87 -15.00 -1.83
C ALA A 269 39.47 -14.25 -0.63
N LEU A 270 38.63 -13.63 0.21
CA LEU A 270 39.06 -12.96 1.44
C LEU A 270 39.79 -13.92 2.40
N ARG A 271 39.23 -15.12 2.65
CA ARG A 271 39.85 -16.16 3.48
C ARG A 271 41.21 -16.60 2.92
N SER A 272 41.31 -16.78 1.60
CA SER A 272 42.55 -17.17 0.94
C SER A 272 43.64 -16.10 1.09
N LEU A 273 43.26 -14.83 1.01
CA LEU A 273 44.19 -13.71 1.14
C LEU A 273 44.70 -13.56 2.58
N VAL A 274 43.83 -13.77 3.56
CA VAL A 274 44.20 -13.82 4.98
C VAL A 274 45.11 -15.00 5.29
N ALA A 275 44.83 -16.19 4.74
CA ALA A 275 45.66 -17.38 4.92
C ALA A 275 47.09 -17.21 4.38
N ARG A 276 47.27 -16.40 3.33
CA ARG A 276 48.59 -16.05 2.77
C ARG A 276 49.30 -14.90 3.49
N GLN A 277 48.69 -14.33 4.54
CA GLN A 277 49.20 -13.14 5.25
C GLN A 277 49.39 -11.90 4.34
N GLU A 278 48.66 -11.83 3.22
CA GLU A 278 48.74 -10.70 2.28
C GLU A 278 48.00 -9.45 2.80
N VAL A 279 47.05 -9.61 3.73
CA VAL A 279 46.32 -8.46 4.34
C VAL A 279 47.25 -7.59 5.20
N THR A 280 48.11 -8.21 6.00
CA THR A 280 49.02 -7.50 6.92
C THR A 280 50.20 -6.84 6.21
N SER A 281 50.59 -7.40 5.06
CA SER A 281 51.74 -6.94 4.27
C SER A 281 51.39 -5.81 3.30
N SER A 282 50.11 -5.65 2.98
CA SER A 282 49.65 -4.64 2.04
C SER A 282 49.50 -3.27 2.73
N ARG A 283 50.32 -2.30 2.34
CA ARG A 283 50.20 -0.87 2.76
C ARG A 283 48.86 -0.24 2.39
N GLU A 284 48.10 -0.89 1.52
CA GLU A 284 46.87 -0.35 0.93
C GLU A 284 45.64 -0.66 1.78
N PHE A 285 45.70 -1.62 2.72
CA PHE A 285 44.69 -1.76 3.75
C PHE A 285 45.11 -0.96 4.99
N GLY A 286 44.32 0.04 5.35
CA GLY A 286 44.53 0.76 6.62
C GLY A 286 44.46 -0.22 7.80
N ARG A 287 45.28 0.01 8.83
CA ARG A 287 45.36 -0.85 10.04
C ARG A 287 43.98 -1.20 10.62
N THR A 288 43.09 -0.21 10.69
CA THR A 288 41.71 -0.38 11.18
C THR A 288 40.88 -1.37 10.33
N THR A 289 41.03 -1.35 9.01
CA THR A 289 40.34 -2.29 8.11
C THR A 289 40.87 -3.70 8.32
N THR A 290 42.18 -3.85 8.41
CA THR A 290 42.84 -5.12 8.69
C THR A 290 42.36 -5.71 10.03
N ASP A 291 42.39 -4.92 11.10
CA ASP A 291 41.94 -5.35 12.43
C ASP A 291 40.45 -5.78 12.42
N ARG A 292 39.59 -5.07 11.70
CA ARG A 292 38.17 -5.42 11.54
C ARG A 292 37.96 -6.73 10.77
N ILE A 293 38.72 -6.95 9.70
CA ILE A 293 38.66 -8.18 8.91
C ILE A 293 39.07 -9.38 9.77
N PHE A 294 40.18 -9.27 10.50
CA PHE A 294 40.63 -10.32 11.40
C PHE A 294 39.62 -10.59 12.52
N ALA A 295 39.12 -9.54 13.18
CA ALA A 295 38.10 -9.69 14.22
C ALA A 295 36.83 -10.38 13.70
N PHE A 296 36.37 -10.03 12.49
CA PHE A 296 35.21 -10.68 11.87
C PHE A 296 35.47 -12.17 11.58
N LEU A 297 36.61 -12.49 10.96
CA LEU A 297 36.93 -13.86 10.59
C LEU A 297 37.12 -14.74 11.83
N ASP A 298 37.76 -14.22 12.87
CA ASP A 298 37.93 -14.92 14.15
C ASP A 298 36.58 -15.18 14.84
N ALA A 299 35.70 -14.18 14.86
CA ALA A 299 34.40 -14.28 15.52
C ALA A 299 33.38 -15.16 14.80
N TYR A 300 33.36 -15.18 13.45
CA TYR A 300 32.26 -15.75 12.67
C TYR A 300 32.64 -16.88 11.71
N VAL A 301 33.92 -17.00 11.36
CA VAL A 301 34.38 -17.96 10.34
C VAL A 301 35.24 -19.06 10.95
N VAL A 302 36.01 -18.74 11.99
CA VAL A 302 36.80 -19.70 12.74
C VAL A 302 36.04 -20.12 14.00
N ALA A 303 34.86 -20.73 13.85
CA ALA A 303 34.35 -21.54 14.95
C ALA A 303 35.34 -22.72 15.15
N PRO A 304 35.83 -22.94 16.39
CA PRO A 304 36.84 -23.97 16.64
C PRO A 304 36.29 -25.34 16.25
N PRO A 305 37.10 -26.25 15.69
CA PRO A 305 36.67 -27.62 15.48
C PRO A 305 36.31 -28.21 16.84
N TYR A 306 35.03 -28.48 17.05
CA TYR A 306 34.54 -29.59 17.87
C TYR A 306 35.32 -29.83 19.19
N ARG A 307 34.95 -29.14 20.29
CA ARG A 307 35.19 -29.74 21.63
C ARG A 307 34.21 -30.90 21.84
N ARG A 308 34.58 -32.07 21.31
CA ARG A 308 34.11 -33.36 21.83
C ARG A 308 34.65 -33.48 23.25
N GLY A 309 33.80 -33.40 24.27
CA GLY A 309 34.17 -33.82 25.63
C GLY A 309 33.52 -33.04 26.76
N ALA A 310 32.26 -33.35 27.07
CA ALA A 310 31.76 -33.32 28.45
C ALA A 310 30.73 -34.45 28.62
N ILE A 311 31.31 -35.64 28.72
CA ILE A 311 30.93 -36.82 29.50
C ILE A 311 29.64 -36.68 30.34
N HIS A 312 28.72 -37.62 30.09
CA HIS A 312 27.74 -38.17 31.04
C HIS A 312 28.23 -38.21 32.49
N ARG A 313 27.44 -37.65 33.42
CA ARG A 313 27.19 -38.11 34.81
C ARG A 313 26.22 -37.10 35.45
N ALA A 314 25.19 -37.45 36.21
CA ALA A 314 24.59 -38.73 36.55
C ALA A 314 23.16 -38.42 37.03
N ALA A 315 22.29 -39.40 36.88
CA ALA A 315 21.03 -39.46 37.61
C ALA A 315 21.27 -39.42 39.13
N ARG A 316 20.44 -38.64 39.83
CA ARG A 316 19.74 -39.01 41.07
C ARG A 316 18.61 -38.04 41.32
#